data_AF-A0A944K813-F1
#
_entry.id   AF-A0A944K813-F1
#
_cell.length_a   1.000
_cell.length_b   1.000
_cell.length_c   1.000
_cell.angle_alpha   90.00
_cell.angle_beta   90.00
_cell.angle_gamma   90.00
#
_symmetry.space_group_name_H-M   'P 1'
#
loop_
_entity.id
_entity.type
_entity.pdbx_description
1 polymer ?
#
loop_
_entity_poly.entity_id
_entity_poly.type
_entity_poly.pdbx_seq_one_letter_code
_entity_poly.pdbx_strand_id
1 'polypeptide(L)' 'MSERFPDVDWYCDRCGEHLNGQAGFDDHRYTWKCEECGHKNSISRDNIYDSHEDFHASA' A
#
# COMPACT_ATOMS: atom_id res chain seq x y z
N MET A 1 -3.79 11.04 14.45
CA MET A 1 -2.94 11.44 13.32
C MET A 1 -3.77 11.23 12.08
N SER A 2 -3.93 12.27 11.25
CA SER A 2 -4.68 12.15 10.00
C SER A 2 -3.90 11.25 9.06
N GLU A 3 -4.53 10.25 8.45
CA GLU A 3 -3.93 9.44 7.38
C GLU A 3 -3.53 10.36 6.21
N ARG A 4 -2.38 10.08 5.57
CA ARG A 4 -1.93 10.80 4.37
C ARG A 4 -2.82 10.46 3.17
N PHE A 5 -3.29 9.22 3.11
CA PHE A 5 -4.18 8.68 2.08
C PHE A 5 -5.43 8.08 2.76
N PRO A 6 -6.42 8.90 3.12
CA PRO A 6 -7.65 8.40 3.71
C PRO A 6 -8.41 7.55 2.68
N ASP A 7 -9.05 6.47 3.16
CA ASP A 7 -9.83 5.53 2.34
C ASP A 7 -9.01 4.69 1.34
N VAL A 8 -7.70 4.53 1.58
CA VAL A 8 -6.82 3.74 0.72
C VAL A 8 -6.32 2.50 1.44
N ASP A 9 -6.67 1.34 0.90
CA ASP A 9 -6.17 0.04 1.35
C ASP A 9 -4.89 -0.34 0.61
N TRP A 10 -3.83 -0.57 1.38
CA TRP A 10 -2.53 -1.01 0.91
C TRP A 10 -2.38 -2.50 1.10
N TYR A 11 -1.97 -3.17 0.03
CA TYR A 11 -1.69 -4.59 0.02
C TYR A 11 -0.25 -4.83 -0.38
N CYS A 12 0.31 -5.94 0.10
CA CYS A 12 1.66 -6.30 -0.26
C CYS A 12 1.73 -6.77 -1.72
N ASP A 13 2.55 -6.14 -2.56
CA ASP A 13 2.74 -6.48 -3.98
C ASP A 13 3.23 -7.93 -4.21
N ARG A 14 3.84 -8.53 -3.19
CA ARG A 14 4.38 -9.90 -3.23
C ARG A 14 3.44 -10.98 -2.71
N CYS A 15 2.86 -10.80 -1.53
CA CYS A 15 2.04 -11.83 -0.88
C CYS A 15 0.55 -11.49 -0.81
N GLY A 16 0.15 -10.25 -1.13
CA GLY A 16 -1.23 -9.78 -1.02
C GLY A 16 -1.68 -9.45 0.40
N GLU A 17 -0.81 -9.53 1.41
CA GLU A 17 -1.16 -9.26 2.81
C GLU A 17 -1.58 -7.80 3.02
N HIS A 18 -2.57 -7.58 3.89
CA HIS A 18 -3.11 -6.26 4.18
C HIS A 18 -2.13 -5.46 5.04
N LEU A 19 -1.57 -4.39 4.48
CA LEU A 19 -0.54 -3.59 5.14
C LEU A 19 -1.14 -2.64 6.19
N ASN A 20 -2.33 -2.09 5.95
CA ASN A 20 -2.99 -1.16 6.88
C ASN A 20 -3.27 -1.80 8.24
N GLY A 21 -3.46 -3.12 8.28
CA GLY A 21 -3.63 -3.88 9.52
C GLY A 21 -2.33 -4.16 10.28
N GLN A 22 -1.16 -3.88 9.72
CA GLN A 22 0.13 -4.20 10.33
C GLN A 22 0.50 -3.21 11.45
N ALA A 23 1.12 -3.73 12.50
CA ALA A 23 1.48 -2.92 13.66
C ALA A 23 2.51 -1.84 13.29
N GLY A 24 2.13 -0.57 13.51
CA GLY A 24 3.00 0.57 13.20
C GLY A 24 3.04 0.95 11.72
N PHE A 25 2.15 0.39 10.89
CA PHE A 25 1.94 0.87 9.53
C PHE A 25 1.66 2.37 9.55
N ASP A 26 2.34 3.09 8.67
CA ASP A 26 2.26 4.53 8.58
C ASP A 26 2.36 4.91 7.11
N ASP A 27 1.24 5.36 6.56
CA ASP A 27 1.10 5.72 5.16
C ASP A 27 1.79 7.06 4.81
N HIS A 28 2.27 7.80 5.84
CA HIS A 28 3.17 8.93 5.64
C HIS A 28 4.56 8.47 5.21
N ARG A 29 4.93 7.22 5.51
CA ARG A 29 6.17 6.63 5.02
C ARG A 29 5.99 6.27 3.56
N TYR A 30 6.89 6.73 2.71
CA TYR A 30 6.88 6.43 1.27
C TYR A 30 7.00 4.94 0.95
N THR A 31 7.42 4.12 1.90
CA THR A 31 7.60 2.68 1.72
C THR A 31 7.33 1.96 3.01
N TRP A 32 6.70 0.79 2.92
CA TRP A 32 6.44 -0.09 4.05
C TRP A 32 7.01 -1.47 3.81
N LYS A 33 7.72 -2.03 4.79
CA LYS A 33 8.20 -3.41 4.72
C LYS A 33 7.12 -4.31 5.29
N CYS A 34 6.56 -5.19 4.45
CA CYS A 34 5.61 -6.20 4.88
C CYS A 34 6.22 -7.03 6.02
N GLU A 35 5.51 -7.11 7.13
CA GLU A 35 5.91 -7.89 8.31
C GLU A 35 5.87 -9.40 8.02
N GLU A 36 4.99 -9.84 7.12
CA GLU A 36 4.81 -11.26 6.81
C GLU A 36 5.90 -11.80 5.87
N CYS A 37 6.08 -11.17 4.70
CA CYS A 37 7.03 -11.67 3.68
C CYS A 37 8.35 -10.89 3.61
N GLY A 38 8.45 -9.77 4.30
CA GLY A 38 9.64 -8.90 4.27
C GLY A 38 9.80 -8.05 3.01
N HIS A 39 8.84 -8.10 2.07
CA HIS A 39 8.88 -7.30 0.85
C HIS A 39 8.67 -5.81 1.14
N LYS A 40 9.36 -4.95 0.39
CA LYS A 40 9.26 -3.50 0.54
C LYS A 40 8.27 -2.95 -0.48
N ASN A 41 7.09 -2.56 -0.01
CA ASN A 41 6.01 -1.98 -0.79
C ASN A 41 6.18 -0.46 -0.87
N SER A 42 5.76 0.13 -1.99
CA SER A 42 5.81 1.56 -2.21
C SER A 42 4.47 2.19 -1.88
N ILE A 43 4.45 3.06 -0.87
CA ILE A 43 3.25 3.77 -0.40
C ILE A 43 3.31 5.19 -0.95
N SER A 44 2.77 5.38 -2.14
CA SER A 44 2.81 6.66 -2.86
C SER A 44 1.56 6.83 -3.70
N ARG A 45 1.14 8.08 -3.94
CA ARG A 45 -0.04 8.38 -4.75
C ARG A 45 -0.01 7.77 -6.16
N ASP A 46 1.20 7.53 -6.66
CA ASP A 46 1.44 6.91 -7.97
C ASP A 46 1.00 5.44 -8.01
N ASN A 47 0.89 4.81 -6.85
CA ASN A 47 0.45 3.43 -6.66
C ASN A 47 -0.98 3.35 -6.09
N ILE A 48 -1.74 4.45 -6.16
CA ILE A 48 -3.16 4.50 -5.79
C ILE A 48 -3.95 4.55 -7.08
N TYR A 49 -4.77 3.53 -7.28
CA TYR A 49 -5.60 3.38 -8.47
C TYR A 49 -7.07 3.52 -8.05
N ASP A 50 -7.85 4.26 -8.82
CA ASP A 50 -9.30 4.46 -8.56
C ASP A 50 -10.08 3.15 -8.77
N SER A 51 -9.56 2.25 -9.61
CA SER A 51 -10.14 0.95 -9.88
C SER A 51 -9.08 -0.08 -10.31
N HIS A 52 -9.38 -1.37 -10.15
CA HIS A 52 -8.52 -2.46 -10.63
C HIS A 52 -8.29 -2.41 -12.15
N GLU A 53 -9.22 -1.82 -12.92
CA GLU A 53 -9.07 -1.66 -14.37
C GLU A 53 -8.00 -0.62 -14.71
N ASP A 54 -7.88 0.46 -13.92
CA ASP A 54 -6.85 1.48 -14.09
C ASP A 54 -5.45 0.91 -13.84
N PHE A 55 -5.29 0.07 -12.80
CA PHE A 55 -4.05 -0.66 -12.52
C PHE A 55 -3.56 -1.49 -13.72
N HIS A 56 -4.47 -2.24 -14.35
CA HIS A 56 -4.15 -3.07 -15.52
C HIS A 56 -3.95 -2.28 -16.81
N ALA A 57 -4.48 -1.06 -16.91
CA ALA A 57 -4.31 -0.20 -18.08
C ALA A 57 -2.96 0.53 -18.11
N SER A 58 -2.30 0.64 -16.95
CA SER A 58 -0.98 1.28 -16.79
C SER A 58 0.24 0.34 -16.85
N ALA A 59 0.02 -0.97 -17.06
CA ALA A 59 1.07 -1.99 -17.21
C ALA A 59 1.37 -2.31 -18.69
#